data_AF-A0A1H0YPI7-F1
#
_entry.id   AF-A0A1H0YPI7-F1
#
_cell.length_a   1.000
_cell.length_b   1.000
_cell.length_c   1.000
_cell.angle_alpha   90.00
_cell.angle_beta   90.00
_cell.angle_gamma   90.00
#
_symmetry.space_group_name_H-M   'P 1'
#
loop_
_entity.id
_entity.type
_entity.pdbx_description
1 polymer ?
#
loop_
_entity_poly.entity_id
_entity_poly.type
_entity_poly.pdbx_seq_one_letter_code
_entity_poly.pdbx_strand_id
1 'polypeptide(L)'
;MNPRIERRAARRGRSRRGTDPRTSGAAAPGAAAPGAAAPGAAAPGAAAPGAAAPASDAPRPEDERLHWSKNLAHGMQHVLSMYGGIIAPPLIIGTAAGLSSAEIGVLIASCLFVGGLATILQSVGLPFFGSQLPLVQGTSFASVATLVAIVGGGGGMPAVFGAVLGAALIGLLIAPFFARIVRFFPPVVTGVVITTIGVSLIPVAARWAMGGSATADDYGSVGNIALAAATLLIALVLSRVRAFGINRMAILLGLLLGTLIAGIAGKTDFSSVGDGAVFAFPSPFAFGLPVFEISGIIAMVIVVLVILTETTADMLAVAQITGSKVDSRRIADGLRADMLSSAVAPVFNTFTQSAFAQNVGLVAISGVKSRFVVATGGAILVVLGLLPVLGRVIATLPMAVLGGAGILLFGTVAASGIRTLGKVDYENTGNFLIVAASLAVGCIPVVAPDFFDAFPTWFSTIFHSGISSAAITAVVLNLLFTEVGRRRRHAERERFA
;
A
#
# COMPACT_ATOMS: atom_id res chain seq x y z
N MET A 1 -18.18 -19.56 -46.15
CA MET A 1 -19.28 -20.54 -46.05
C MET A 1 -19.18 -21.19 -44.67
N ASN A 2 -20.07 -21.04 -43.69
CA ASN A 2 -21.33 -20.31 -43.50
C ASN A 2 -21.57 -20.24 -41.96
N PRO A 3 -21.84 -19.07 -41.36
CA PRO A 3 -22.20 -18.94 -39.94
C PRO A 3 -23.72 -18.87 -39.79
N ARG A 4 -24.38 -19.96 -39.34
CA ARG A 4 -25.82 -19.94 -38.95
C ARG A 4 -26.17 -21.07 -37.98
N ILE A 5 -26.01 -20.83 -36.67
CA ILE A 5 -26.87 -21.45 -35.64
C ILE A 5 -27.21 -20.34 -34.64
N GLU A 6 -28.16 -19.50 -35.05
CA GLU A 6 -28.89 -18.57 -34.19
C GLU A 6 -30.28 -19.18 -33.92
N ARG A 7 -30.79 -18.93 -32.70
CA ARG A 7 -32.22 -18.70 -32.43
C ARG A 7 -33.20 -19.83 -32.74
N ARG A 8 -33.38 -20.75 -31.77
CA ARG A 8 -34.67 -21.44 -31.56
C ARG A 8 -34.91 -21.74 -30.08
N ALA A 9 -35.36 -20.73 -29.33
CA ALA A 9 -36.05 -20.93 -28.05
C ALA A 9 -36.95 -19.73 -27.73
N ALA A 10 -37.86 -19.39 -28.64
CA ALA A 10 -39.00 -18.53 -28.35
C ALA A 10 -40.19 -19.04 -29.18
N ARG A 11 -41.36 -19.18 -28.53
CA ARG A 11 -42.69 -19.56 -29.05
C ARG A 11 -43.13 -21.02 -28.86
N ARG A 12 -43.73 -21.30 -27.71
CA ARG A 12 -44.96 -22.10 -27.52
C ARG A 12 -45.65 -21.51 -26.26
N GLY A 13 -46.94 -21.16 -26.22
CA GLY A 13 -48.03 -21.27 -27.17
C GLY A 13 -49.19 -20.31 -26.85
N ARG A 14 -50.12 -20.21 -27.81
CA ARG A 14 -51.49 -19.66 -27.71
C ARG A 14 -52.32 -20.56 -26.74
N SER A 15 -53.53 -20.27 -26.24
CA SER A 15 -54.68 -19.47 -26.72
C SER A 15 -55.78 -19.41 -25.64
N ARG A 16 -56.67 -18.40 -25.70
CA ARG A 16 -58.17 -18.41 -25.57
C ARG A 16 -58.63 -17.03 -25.02
N ARG A 17 -59.23 -16.12 -25.82
CA ARG A 17 -60.62 -15.96 -26.33
C ARG A 17 -61.65 -15.45 -25.30
N GLY A 18 -62.34 -14.35 -25.65
CA GLY A 18 -63.64 -13.86 -25.14
C GLY A 18 -63.65 -12.32 -24.95
N THR A 19 -64.15 -11.50 -25.90
CA THR A 19 -65.54 -10.91 -26.03
C THR A 19 -65.94 -10.02 -24.85
N ASP A 20 -66.50 -8.82 -24.91
CA ASP A 20 -66.90 -7.77 -25.90
C ASP A 20 -67.23 -6.49 -25.03
N PRO A 21 -67.89 -5.38 -25.45
CA PRO A 21 -67.40 -4.00 -25.24
C PRO A 21 -68.46 -3.08 -24.53
N ARG A 22 -68.29 -1.74 -24.66
CA ARG A 22 -69.17 -0.58 -24.29
C ARG A 22 -68.50 0.28 -23.20
N THR A 23 -68.41 1.61 -23.26
CA THR A 23 -69.21 2.65 -23.95
C THR A 23 -68.50 4.02 -23.87
N SER A 24 -68.70 4.84 -24.91
CA SER A 24 -68.82 6.32 -25.00
C SER A 24 -67.91 7.24 -24.16
N GLY A 25 -67.38 8.36 -24.66
CA GLY A 25 -67.63 9.11 -25.90
C GLY A 25 -67.29 10.60 -25.68
N ALA A 26 -66.77 11.25 -26.74
CA ALA A 26 -66.90 12.68 -27.13
C ALA A 26 -66.53 13.79 -26.11
N ALA A 27 -65.99 14.98 -26.43
CA ALA A 27 -65.75 15.73 -27.65
C ALA A 27 -64.69 16.84 -27.39
N ALA A 28 -64.06 17.35 -28.45
CA ALA A 28 -63.25 18.59 -28.51
C ALA A 28 -64.12 19.76 -29.05
N PRO A 29 -63.61 20.92 -29.56
CA PRO A 29 -62.46 21.79 -29.22
C PRO A 29 -62.88 23.29 -29.11
N GLY A 30 -61.94 24.22 -28.90
CA GLY A 30 -62.18 25.66 -29.12
C GLY A 30 -60.97 26.56 -28.87
N ALA A 31 -60.54 27.28 -29.91
CA ALA A 31 -59.41 28.22 -29.92
C ALA A 31 -59.89 29.68 -29.81
N ALA A 32 -59.10 30.55 -29.14
CA ALA A 32 -58.97 31.99 -29.43
C ALA A 32 -57.87 32.64 -28.56
N ALA A 33 -57.05 33.49 -29.18
CA ALA A 33 -56.25 34.58 -28.58
C ALA A 33 -56.76 35.91 -29.21
N PRO A 34 -56.27 37.15 -28.92
CA PRO A 34 -55.20 37.60 -28.01
C PRO A 34 -55.55 38.89 -27.18
N GLY A 35 -54.65 39.38 -26.32
CA GLY A 35 -54.79 40.70 -25.65
C GLY A 35 -53.59 41.10 -24.78
N ALA A 36 -53.14 42.34 -24.89
CA ALA A 36 -51.81 42.86 -24.56
C ALA A 36 -51.61 43.45 -23.15
N ALA A 37 -50.36 43.47 -22.65
CA ALA A 37 -49.73 44.58 -21.88
C ALA A 37 -48.25 44.27 -21.54
N ALA A 38 -47.42 45.33 -21.47
CA ALA A 38 -45.94 45.34 -21.46
C ALA A 38 -45.29 45.34 -20.04
N PRO A 39 -44.04 45.82 -19.82
CA PRO A 39 -42.82 45.01 -19.72
C PRO A 39 -42.11 45.06 -18.34
N GLY A 40 -41.21 44.11 -18.09
CA GLY A 40 -40.09 44.29 -17.15
C GLY A 40 -40.12 43.49 -15.85
N ALA A 41 -39.38 42.38 -15.81
CA ALA A 41 -38.66 41.91 -14.62
C ALA A 41 -37.62 40.86 -15.06
N ALA A 42 -36.38 41.09 -14.66
CA ALA A 42 -35.18 40.38 -15.13
C ALA A 42 -35.16 38.88 -14.79
N ALA A 43 -34.59 38.09 -15.71
CA ALA A 43 -34.21 36.71 -15.49
C ALA A 43 -33.10 36.61 -14.41
N PRO A 44 -33.09 35.57 -13.55
CA PRO A 44 -32.01 35.35 -12.60
C PRO A 44 -30.72 35.02 -13.37
N GLY A 45 -29.71 35.87 -13.16
CA GLY A 45 -28.44 35.85 -13.86
C GLY A 45 -27.63 34.56 -13.65
N ALA A 46 -26.94 34.19 -14.72
CA ALA A 46 -25.92 33.15 -14.76
C ALA A 46 -24.84 33.42 -13.71
N ALA A 47 -24.57 32.41 -12.86
CA ALA A 47 -23.51 32.45 -11.88
C ALA A 47 -22.14 32.52 -12.58
N ALA A 48 -21.32 33.49 -12.16
CA ALA A 48 -19.94 33.64 -12.61
C ALA A 48 -19.07 32.43 -12.18
N PRO A 49 -18.20 31.91 -13.05
CA PRO A 49 -17.27 30.86 -12.66
C PRO A 49 -16.08 31.49 -11.90
N GLY A 50 -16.02 31.31 -10.59
CA GLY A 50 -14.84 31.75 -9.82
C GLY A 50 -14.96 31.85 -8.30
N ALA A 51 -16.15 31.76 -7.72
CA ALA A 51 -16.29 31.77 -6.26
C ALA A 51 -16.16 30.34 -5.70
N ALA A 52 -15.05 30.05 -5.03
CA ALA A 52 -14.93 28.87 -4.18
C ALA A 52 -16.08 28.89 -3.16
N ALA A 53 -16.94 27.87 -3.19
CA ALA A 53 -18.02 27.74 -2.23
C ALA A 53 -17.44 27.74 -0.80
N PRO A 54 -18.04 28.47 0.16
CA PRO A 54 -17.58 28.47 1.54
C PRO A 54 -17.57 27.03 2.09
N ALA A 55 -16.51 26.68 2.81
CA ALA A 55 -16.36 25.38 3.45
C ALA A 55 -17.60 25.13 4.33
N SER A 56 -18.31 24.03 4.09
CA SER A 56 -19.49 23.66 4.86
C SER A 56 -19.11 23.43 6.32
N ASP A 57 -19.80 24.09 7.26
CA ASP A 57 -19.70 23.93 8.73
C ASP A 57 -20.08 22.53 9.26
N ALA A 58 -20.35 21.56 8.37
CA ALA A 58 -20.56 20.18 8.78
C ALA A 58 -19.21 19.60 9.26
N PRO A 59 -19.14 19.05 10.49
CA PRO A 59 -17.93 18.41 10.99
C PRO A 59 -17.51 17.29 10.04
N ARG A 60 -16.21 17.19 9.74
CA ARG A 60 -15.71 16.19 8.81
C ARG A 60 -16.01 14.79 9.36
N PRO A 61 -16.41 13.81 8.53
CA PRO A 61 -16.74 12.45 9.00
C PRO A 61 -15.62 11.81 9.85
N GLU A 62 -14.36 12.11 9.50
CA GLU A 62 -13.18 11.62 10.19
C GLU A 62 -12.89 12.30 11.55
N ASP A 63 -13.54 13.42 11.85
CA ASP A 63 -13.42 14.13 13.14
C ASP A 63 -14.36 13.56 14.23
N GLU A 64 -15.09 12.49 13.94
CA GLU A 64 -15.92 11.80 14.92
C GLU A 64 -15.10 11.37 16.14
N ARG A 65 -15.52 11.78 17.33
CA ARG A 65 -14.89 11.41 18.60
C ARG A 65 -15.68 10.28 19.27
N LEU A 66 -15.20 9.06 19.13
CA LEU A 66 -15.77 7.92 19.85
C LEU A 66 -15.36 7.96 21.33
N HIS A 67 -16.14 7.26 22.16
CA HIS A 67 -15.77 7.00 23.55
C HIS A 67 -14.39 6.32 23.63
N TRP A 68 -13.61 6.65 24.67
CA TRP A 68 -12.21 6.19 24.79
C TRP A 68 -12.05 4.68 24.70
N SER A 69 -13.01 3.90 25.22
CA SER A 69 -12.99 2.44 25.15
C SER A 69 -13.16 1.91 23.72
N LYS A 70 -13.96 2.58 22.89
CA LYS A 70 -14.11 2.25 21.47
C LYS A 70 -12.85 2.63 20.69
N ASN A 71 -12.26 3.79 20.99
CA ASN A 71 -10.97 4.19 20.40
C ASN A 71 -9.88 3.17 20.71
N LEU A 72 -9.80 2.70 21.96
CA LEU A 72 -8.83 1.69 22.37
C LEU A 72 -9.08 0.35 21.68
N ALA A 73 -10.32 -0.16 21.71
CA ALA A 73 -10.66 -1.46 21.13
C ALA A 73 -10.43 -1.49 19.61
N HIS A 74 -10.91 -0.48 18.88
CA HIS A 74 -10.69 -0.40 17.44
C HIS A 74 -9.24 -0.06 17.11
N GLY A 75 -8.59 0.85 17.86
CA GLY A 75 -7.17 1.16 17.68
C GLY A 75 -6.30 -0.09 17.81
N MET A 76 -6.56 -0.93 18.82
CA MET A 76 -5.92 -2.23 18.98
C MET A 76 -6.19 -3.14 17.79
N GLN A 77 -7.42 -3.19 17.28
CA GLN A 77 -7.76 -3.96 16.08
C GLN A 77 -6.97 -3.50 14.85
N HIS A 78 -6.81 -2.20 14.64
CA HIS A 78 -5.98 -1.64 13.56
C HIS A 78 -4.53 -2.13 13.71
N VAL A 79 -3.95 -2.01 14.91
CA VAL A 79 -2.58 -2.47 15.20
C VAL A 79 -2.42 -3.97 14.93
N LEU A 80 -3.29 -4.80 15.48
CA LEU A 80 -3.21 -6.26 15.34
C LEU A 80 -3.37 -6.73 13.89
N SER A 81 -4.18 -6.03 13.10
CA SER A 81 -4.37 -6.35 11.68
C SER A 81 -3.16 -6.00 10.82
N MET A 82 -2.33 -5.06 11.27
CA MET A 82 -1.19 -4.53 10.52
C MET A 82 0.16 -5.01 11.05
N TYR A 83 0.18 -5.60 12.24
CA TYR A 83 1.39 -6.01 12.96
C TYR A 83 2.33 -6.84 12.07
N GLY A 84 1.80 -7.86 11.41
CA GLY A 84 2.58 -8.72 10.50
C GLY A 84 3.26 -7.94 9.36
N GLY A 85 2.60 -6.88 8.86
CA GLY A 85 3.17 -6.01 7.84
C GLY A 85 4.24 -5.06 8.38
N ILE A 86 4.13 -4.61 9.64
CA ILE A 86 5.11 -3.69 10.25
C ILE A 86 6.40 -4.43 10.63
N ILE A 87 6.30 -5.68 11.10
CA ILE A 87 7.47 -6.46 11.55
C ILE A 87 8.27 -7.08 10.39
N ALA A 88 7.65 -7.27 9.22
CA ALA A 88 8.30 -7.96 8.11
C ALA A 88 9.47 -7.15 7.51
N PRO A 89 9.34 -5.85 7.15
CA PRO A 89 10.47 -5.09 6.61
C PRO A 89 11.75 -5.10 7.46
N PRO A 90 11.73 -4.80 8.78
CA PRO A 90 12.95 -4.86 9.59
C PRO A 90 13.56 -6.26 9.67
N LEU A 91 12.73 -7.32 9.66
CA LEU A 91 13.23 -8.69 9.60
C LEU A 91 13.94 -9.00 8.27
N ILE A 92 13.37 -8.58 7.14
CA ILE A 92 13.96 -8.80 5.81
C ILE A 92 15.30 -8.05 5.70
N ILE A 93 15.30 -6.78 6.07
CA ILE A 93 16.48 -5.93 5.93
C ILE A 93 17.56 -6.35 6.93
N GLY A 94 17.19 -6.61 8.19
CA GLY A 94 18.13 -7.05 9.22
C GLY A 94 18.77 -8.40 8.92
N THR A 95 17.99 -9.37 8.42
CA THR A 95 18.55 -10.67 7.99
C THR A 95 19.47 -10.52 6.78
N ALA A 96 19.11 -9.69 5.80
CA ALA A 96 19.98 -9.39 4.67
C ALA A 96 21.27 -8.67 5.09
N ALA A 97 21.22 -7.87 6.16
CA ALA A 97 22.38 -7.19 6.73
C ALA A 97 23.21 -8.06 7.68
N GLY A 98 22.84 -9.33 7.88
CA GLY A 98 23.57 -10.26 8.75
C GLY A 98 23.49 -9.90 10.24
N LEU A 99 22.46 -9.15 10.64
CA LEU A 99 22.26 -8.76 12.03
C LEU A 99 21.85 -9.95 12.89
N SER A 100 22.27 -9.91 14.16
CA SER A 100 21.83 -10.87 15.18
C SER A 100 20.34 -10.74 15.49
N SER A 101 19.74 -11.78 16.09
CA SER A 101 18.33 -11.76 16.47
C SER A 101 18.01 -10.63 17.47
N ALA A 102 18.95 -10.27 18.33
CA ALA A 102 18.79 -9.16 19.28
C ALA A 102 18.74 -7.80 18.55
N GLU A 103 19.63 -7.59 17.58
CA GLU A 103 19.67 -6.41 16.73
C GLU A 103 18.41 -6.27 15.86
N ILE A 104 17.93 -7.36 15.29
CA ILE A 104 16.64 -7.39 14.58
C ILE A 104 15.50 -7.01 15.54
N GLY A 105 15.54 -7.48 16.79
CA GLY A 105 14.61 -7.05 17.84
C GLY A 105 14.61 -5.54 18.07
N VAL A 106 15.78 -4.91 18.06
CA VAL A 106 15.93 -3.45 18.15
C VAL A 106 15.34 -2.75 16.92
N LEU A 107 15.57 -3.27 15.71
CA LEU A 107 14.97 -2.72 14.48
C LEU A 107 13.44 -2.80 14.51
N ILE A 108 12.87 -3.91 14.98
CA ILE A 108 11.42 -4.07 15.07
C ILE A 108 10.82 -3.09 16.06
N ALA A 109 11.39 -2.98 17.25
CA ALA A 109 10.95 -2.02 18.27
C ALA A 109 11.00 -0.58 17.73
N SER A 110 12.08 -0.26 17.02
CA SER A 110 12.27 1.03 16.36
C SER A 110 11.24 1.31 15.26
N CYS A 111 10.92 0.31 14.44
CA CYS A 111 9.88 0.41 13.40
C CYS A 111 8.49 0.63 14.00
N LEU A 112 8.15 -0.09 15.07
CA LEU A 112 6.89 0.10 15.79
C LEU A 112 6.82 1.52 16.39
N PHE A 113 7.90 1.96 17.04
CA PHE A 113 7.98 3.28 17.67
C PHE A 113 7.78 4.42 16.66
N VAL A 114 8.60 4.47 15.60
CA VAL A 114 8.50 5.53 14.59
C VAL A 114 7.24 5.40 13.74
N GLY A 115 6.81 4.19 13.38
CA GLY A 115 5.54 3.98 12.67
C GLY A 115 4.34 4.47 13.48
N GLY A 116 4.38 4.33 14.81
CA GLY A 116 3.40 4.90 15.72
C GLY A 116 3.40 6.42 15.71
N LEU A 117 4.57 7.05 15.83
CA LEU A 117 4.73 8.52 15.74
C LEU A 117 4.26 9.06 14.38
N ALA A 118 4.65 8.40 13.29
CA ALA A 118 4.24 8.74 11.93
C ALA A 118 2.71 8.64 11.78
N THR A 119 2.10 7.60 12.33
CA THR A 119 0.64 7.41 12.33
C THR A 119 -0.08 8.55 13.06
N ILE A 120 0.45 8.94 14.22
CA ILE A 120 -0.09 10.07 15.00
C ILE A 120 0.05 11.37 14.20
N LEU A 121 1.24 11.66 13.66
CA LEU A 121 1.48 12.83 12.83
C LEU A 121 0.52 12.89 11.64
N GLN A 122 0.33 11.76 10.95
CA GLN A 122 -0.54 11.67 9.78
C GLN A 122 -2.02 11.90 10.11
N SER A 123 -2.49 11.28 11.21
CA SER A 123 -3.92 11.25 11.57
C SER A 123 -4.37 12.46 12.39
N VAL A 124 -3.55 12.92 13.33
CA VAL A 124 -3.84 14.14 14.13
C VAL A 124 -3.55 15.38 13.30
N GLY A 125 -2.44 15.37 12.56
CA GLY A 125 -1.94 16.49 11.78
C GLY A 125 -1.35 17.61 12.63
N LEU A 126 -0.31 18.23 12.09
CA LEU A 126 0.25 19.51 12.52
C LEU A 126 0.10 20.51 11.35
N PRO A 127 0.29 21.82 11.56
CA PRO A 127 0.28 22.77 10.45
C PRO A 127 1.25 22.32 9.34
N PHE A 128 0.73 22.15 8.12
CA PHE A 128 1.45 21.66 6.93
C PHE A 128 1.87 20.18 6.90
N PHE A 129 1.55 19.40 7.94
CA PHE A 129 1.94 18.00 8.05
C PHE A 129 0.75 17.15 8.47
N GLY A 130 0.50 16.07 7.73
CA GLY A 130 -0.53 15.09 8.03
C GLY A 130 -1.83 15.42 7.34
N SER A 131 -2.39 14.43 6.65
CA SER A 131 -3.63 14.60 5.92
C SER A 131 -4.86 14.66 6.82
N GLN A 132 -4.73 14.34 8.10
CA GLN A 132 -5.86 14.23 9.03
C GLN A 132 -6.93 13.21 8.57
N LEU A 133 -6.54 12.23 7.75
CA LEU A 133 -7.38 11.08 7.40
C LEU A 133 -7.04 9.91 8.32
N PRO A 134 -7.93 8.91 8.50
CA PRO A 134 -7.66 7.70 9.28
C PRO A 134 -6.65 6.78 8.55
N LEU A 135 -5.39 7.23 8.47
CA LEU A 135 -4.29 6.55 7.79
C LEU A 135 -3.25 6.11 8.80
N VAL A 136 -3.05 4.80 8.89
CA VAL A 136 -1.92 4.22 9.60
C VAL A 136 -0.69 4.30 8.72
N GLN A 137 0.44 4.66 9.34
CA GLN A 137 1.76 4.69 8.73
C GLN A 137 2.59 3.50 9.22
N GLY A 138 3.52 3.06 8.40
CA GLY A 138 4.52 2.08 8.80
C GLY A 138 5.62 1.96 7.75
N THR A 139 6.59 1.10 8.02
CA THR A 139 7.71 0.89 7.10
C THR A 139 7.21 0.38 5.74
N SER A 140 7.60 1.06 4.67
CA SER A 140 7.13 0.76 3.31
C SER A 140 7.80 -0.48 2.72
N PHE A 141 6.98 -1.42 2.24
CA PHE A 141 7.46 -2.56 1.45
C PHE A 141 8.11 -2.14 0.11
N ALA A 142 7.74 -0.97 -0.43
CA ALA A 142 8.32 -0.45 -1.67
C ALA A 142 9.83 -0.23 -1.56
N SER A 143 10.34 0.00 -0.35
CA SER A 143 11.76 0.23 -0.10
C SER A 143 12.58 -1.04 0.10
N VAL A 144 11.96 -2.15 0.51
CA VAL A 144 12.68 -3.31 1.04
C VAL A 144 13.68 -3.89 0.05
N ALA A 145 13.28 -4.12 -1.20
CA ALA A 145 14.19 -4.70 -2.20
C ALA A 145 15.38 -3.78 -2.49
N THR A 146 15.14 -2.47 -2.59
CA THR A 146 16.20 -1.47 -2.81
C THR A 146 17.14 -1.38 -1.61
N LEU A 147 16.61 -1.41 -0.38
CA LEU A 147 17.44 -1.38 0.83
C LEU A 147 18.28 -2.67 0.96
N VAL A 148 17.73 -3.83 0.64
CA VAL A 148 18.48 -5.10 0.57
C VAL A 148 19.58 -5.04 -0.47
N ALA A 149 19.35 -4.44 -1.64
CA ALA A 149 20.37 -4.25 -2.66
C ALA A 149 21.50 -3.32 -2.18
N ILE A 150 21.18 -2.24 -1.47
CA ILE A 150 22.18 -1.33 -0.87
C ILE A 150 23.04 -2.06 0.17
N VAL A 151 22.42 -2.88 1.02
CA VAL A 151 23.14 -3.73 1.98
C VAL A 151 24.08 -4.70 1.26
N GLY A 152 23.59 -5.40 0.25
CA GLY A 152 24.37 -6.38 -0.53
C GLY A 152 25.53 -5.76 -1.31
N GLY A 153 25.44 -4.47 -1.65
CA GLY A 153 26.52 -3.71 -2.29
C GLY A 153 27.70 -3.34 -1.36
N GLY A 154 27.65 -3.72 -0.07
CA GLY A 154 28.74 -3.52 0.89
C GLY A 154 28.60 -2.26 1.77
N GLY A 155 27.56 -1.44 1.59
CA GLY A 155 27.37 -0.20 2.37
C GLY A 155 26.83 -0.41 3.79
N GLY A 156 26.25 -1.58 4.07
CA GLY A 156 25.68 -1.93 5.38
C GLY A 156 24.51 -1.02 5.83
N MET A 157 24.14 -1.12 7.11
CA MET A 157 23.04 -0.32 7.70
C MET A 157 23.28 1.21 7.65
N PRO A 158 24.51 1.73 7.87
CA PRO A 158 24.77 3.16 7.72
C PRO A 158 24.43 3.72 6.33
N ALA A 159 24.76 3.00 5.25
CA ALA A 159 24.42 3.43 3.88
C ALA A 159 22.92 3.39 3.62
N VAL A 160 22.22 2.37 4.12
CA VAL A 160 20.75 2.29 4.10
C VAL A 160 20.13 3.52 4.74
N PHE A 161 20.61 3.90 5.93
CA PHE A 161 20.12 5.06 6.66
C PHE A 161 20.40 6.38 5.94
N GLY A 162 21.58 6.55 5.34
CA GLY A 162 21.90 7.74 4.54
C GLY A 162 21.08 7.84 3.27
N ALA A 163 20.83 6.71 2.60
CA ALA A 163 19.98 6.63 1.42
C ALA A 163 18.51 6.99 1.75
N VAL A 164 17.96 6.44 2.83
CA VAL A 164 16.61 6.76 3.32
C VAL A 164 16.51 8.24 3.68
N LEU A 165 17.44 8.76 4.49
CA LEU A 165 17.44 10.15 4.93
C LEU A 165 17.54 11.11 3.74
N GLY A 166 18.52 10.89 2.85
CA GLY A 166 18.73 11.74 1.68
C GLY A 166 17.52 11.75 0.74
N ALA A 167 16.99 10.57 0.42
CA ALA A 167 15.82 10.46 -0.45
C ALA A 167 14.55 11.04 0.19
N ALA A 168 14.35 10.86 1.49
CA ALA A 168 13.20 11.42 2.20
C ALA A 168 13.25 12.95 2.28
N LEU A 169 14.44 13.55 2.47
CA LEU A 169 14.60 15.01 2.41
C LEU A 169 14.27 15.56 1.02
N ILE A 170 14.75 14.89 -0.04
CA ILE A 170 14.38 15.23 -1.42
C ILE A 170 12.85 15.08 -1.61
N GLY A 171 12.28 13.97 -1.14
CA GLY A 171 10.84 13.70 -1.12
C GLY A 171 10.04 14.81 -0.45
N LEU A 172 10.49 15.27 0.71
CA LEU A 172 9.87 16.34 1.49
C LEU A 172 9.84 17.67 0.70
N LEU A 173 10.94 17.99 0.00
CA LEU A 173 11.03 19.18 -0.85
C LEU A 173 10.08 19.11 -2.05
N ILE A 174 9.95 17.95 -2.69
CA ILE A 174 9.11 17.78 -3.88
C ILE A 174 7.63 17.55 -3.55
N ALA A 175 7.28 17.10 -2.34
CA ALA A 175 5.91 16.74 -1.95
C ALA A 175 4.81 17.77 -2.34
N PRO A 176 5.01 19.10 -2.17
CA PRO A 176 4.00 20.09 -2.55
C PRO A 176 3.80 20.18 -4.07
N PHE A 177 4.86 19.98 -4.84
CA PHE A 177 4.81 19.94 -6.28
C PHE A 177 4.19 18.61 -6.75
N PHE A 178 4.60 17.50 -6.13
CA PHE A 178 4.11 16.17 -6.41
C PHE A 178 2.58 16.09 -6.29
N ALA A 179 2.01 16.66 -5.24
CA ALA A 179 0.56 16.73 -5.01
C ALA A 179 -0.23 17.38 -6.16
N ARG A 180 0.40 18.23 -6.99
CA ARG A 180 -0.22 18.85 -8.18
C ARG A 180 -0.09 18.01 -9.45
N ILE A 181 0.97 17.19 -9.52
CA ILE A 181 1.31 16.39 -10.69
C ILE A 181 0.89 14.92 -10.56
N VAL A 182 0.45 14.47 -9.39
CA VAL A 182 0.08 13.07 -9.15
C VAL A 182 -0.97 12.52 -10.13
N ARG A 183 -1.84 13.39 -10.67
CA ARG A 183 -2.78 13.05 -11.76
C ARG A 183 -2.10 12.53 -13.04
N PHE A 184 -0.80 12.72 -13.20
CA PHE A 184 0.00 12.21 -14.31
C PHE A 184 0.60 10.83 -14.06
N PHE A 185 0.36 10.21 -12.89
CA PHE A 185 0.73 8.82 -12.60
C PHE A 185 -0.51 7.92 -12.75
N PRO A 186 -0.76 7.36 -13.94
CA PRO A 186 -1.95 6.57 -14.20
C PRO A 186 -1.95 5.24 -13.43
N PRO A 187 -3.13 4.62 -13.21
CA PRO A 187 -3.26 3.33 -12.53
C PRO A 187 -2.40 2.19 -13.10
N VAL A 188 -2.00 2.30 -14.38
CA VAL A 188 -1.10 1.35 -15.03
C VAL A 188 0.30 1.34 -14.40
N VAL A 189 0.84 2.52 -14.06
CA VAL A 189 2.18 2.62 -13.44
C VAL A 189 2.11 2.14 -11.99
N THR A 190 1.15 2.62 -11.22
CA THR A 190 1.00 2.23 -9.81
C THR A 190 0.72 0.75 -9.65
N GLY A 191 -0.16 0.18 -10.49
CA GLY A 191 -0.49 -1.23 -10.48
C GLY A 191 0.71 -2.13 -10.77
N VAL A 192 1.51 -1.81 -11.79
CA VAL A 192 2.74 -2.55 -12.12
C VAL A 192 3.71 -2.55 -10.95
N VAL A 193 3.93 -1.38 -10.34
CA VAL A 193 4.90 -1.24 -9.27
C VAL A 193 4.46 -2.03 -8.04
N ILE A 194 3.19 -1.90 -7.61
CA ILE A 194 2.65 -2.66 -6.46
C ILE A 194 2.72 -4.17 -6.72
N THR A 195 2.39 -4.63 -7.92
CA THR A 195 2.53 -6.05 -8.27
C THR A 195 3.99 -6.50 -8.18
N THR A 196 4.92 -5.68 -8.68
CA THR A 196 6.36 -5.99 -8.65
C THR A 196 6.91 -6.02 -7.23
N ILE A 197 6.44 -5.15 -6.32
CA ILE A 197 6.79 -5.19 -4.89
C ILE A 197 6.47 -6.57 -4.32
N GLY A 198 5.23 -7.04 -4.50
CA GLY A 198 4.81 -8.34 -3.98
C GLY A 198 5.59 -9.51 -4.59
N VAL A 199 5.79 -9.50 -5.91
CA VAL A 199 6.54 -10.56 -6.63
C VAL A 199 8.01 -10.59 -6.21
N SER A 200 8.65 -9.43 -6.05
CA SER A 200 10.08 -9.34 -5.68
C SER A 200 10.37 -9.85 -4.27
N LEU A 201 9.35 -9.94 -3.41
CA LEU A 201 9.48 -10.44 -2.04
C LEU A 201 9.14 -11.93 -1.89
N ILE A 202 8.61 -12.59 -2.93
CA ILE A 202 8.33 -14.03 -2.91
C ILE A 202 9.59 -14.86 -2.60
N PRO A 203 10.78 -14.60 -3.20
CA PRO A 203 11.98 -15.35 -2.86
C PRO A 203 12.37 -15.25 -1.39
N VAL A 204 12.08 -14.12 -0.73
CA VAL A 204 12.34 -13.95 0.70
C VAL A 204 11.48 -14.91 1.53
N ALA A 205 10.17 -14.94 1.27
CA ALA A 205 9.28 -15.89 1.95
C ALA A 205 9.65 -17.35 1.68
N ALA A 206 10.08 -17.68 0.46
CA ALA A 206 10.55 -19.02 0.12
C ALA A 206 11.82 -19.40 0.93
N ARG A 207 12.81 -18.49 1.02
CA ARG A 207 14.02 -18.72 1.83
C ARG A 207 13.70 -18.90 3.30
N TRP A 208 12.77 -18.12 3.84
CA TRP A 208 12.30 -18.28 5.21
C TRP A 208 11.58 -19.62 5.43
N ALA A 209 10.70 -20.02 4.50
CA ALA A 209 10.00 -21.31 4.55
C ALA A 209 10.98 -22.50 4.53
N MET A 210 12.12 -22.36 3.85
CA MET A 210 13.20 -23.35 3.86
C MET A 210 14.00 -23.38 5.17
N GLY A 211 13.86 -22.41 6.07
CA GLY A 211 14.59 -22.36 7.35
C GLY A 211 15.45 -21.11 7.54
N GLY A 212 15.50 -20.21 6.55
CA GLY A 212 16.11 -18.88 6.67
C GLY A 212 17.62 -18.83 6.48
N SER A 213 18.36 -19.93 6.68
CA SER A 213 19.80 -20.00 6.42
C SER A 213 20.15 -21.14 5.48
N ALA A 214 20.70 -20.81 4.31
CA ALA A 214 21.09 -21.79 3.29
C ALA A 214 22.25 -22.71 3.74
N THR A 215 22.95 -22.36 4.81
CA THR A 215 24.05 -23.16 5.38
C THR A 215 23.59 -24.08 6.51
N ALA A 216 22.33 -24.01 6.92
CA ALA A 216 21.81 -24.89 7.96
C ALA A 216 21.53 -26.30 7.41
N ASP A 217 21.85 -27.33 8.18
CA ASP A 217 21.66 -28.73 7.77
C ASP A 217 20.20 -29.08 7.47
N ASP A 218 19.26 -28.38 8.10
CA ASP A 218 17.83 -28.57 7.92
C ASP A 218 17.22 -27.62 6.87
N TYR A 219 18.05 -26.89 6.11
CA TYR A 219 17.57 -25.99 5.06
C TYR A 219 16.84 -26.76 3.96
N GLY A 220 15.62 -26.32 3.65
CA GLY A 220 14.73 -26.98 2.70
C GLY A 220 14.20 -28.34 3.19
N SER A 221 14.41 -28.70 4.46
CA SER A 221 13.90 -29.96 5.02
C SER A 221 12.37 -30.03 4.95
N VAL A 222 11.85 -31.25 4.82
CA VAL A 222 10.40 -31.51 4.86
C VAL A 222 9.76 -30.93 6.12
N GLY A 223 10.48 -30.94 7.25
CA GLY A 223 9.99 -30.36 8.50
C GLY A 223 9.82 -28.84 8.44
N ASN A 224 10.75 -28.10 7.83
CA ASN A 224 10.63 -26.64 7.67
C ASN A 224 9.52 -26.28 6.69
N ILE A 225 9.46 -26.98 5.56
CA ILE A 225 8.40 -26.78 4.56
C ILE A 225 7.01 -27.13 5.13
N ALA A 226 6.89 -28.22 5.89
CA ALA A 226 5.64 -28.61 6.54
C ALA A 226 5.18 -27.59 7.57
N LEU A 227 6.10 -27.01 8.35
CA LEU A 227 5.80 -25.98 9.33
C LEU A 227 5.35 -24.67 8.65
N ALA A 228 6.02 -24.28 7.56
CA ALA A 228 5.60 -23.14 6.74
C ALA A 228 4.21 -23.37 6.12
N ALA A 229 3.97 -24.56 5.55
CA ALA A 229 2.68 -24.94 4.97
C ALA A 229 1.56 -24.98 6.02
N ALA A 230 1.83 -25.52 7.21
CA ALA A 230 0.89 -25.52 8.33
C ALA A 230 0.54 -24.09 8.76
N THR A 231 1.54 -23.22 8.91
CA THR A 231 1.33 -21.81 9.24
C THR A 231 0.48 -21.09 8.19
N LEU A 232 0.80 -21.29 6.91
CA LEU A 232 0.02 -20.75 5.80
C LEU A 232 -1.42 -21.27 5.82
N LEU A 233 -1.62 -22.57 5.98
CA LEU A 233 -2.94 -23.20 6.03
C LEU A 233 -3.77 -22.65 7.18
N ILE A 234 -3.19 -22.52 8.37
CA ILE A 234 -3.85 -21.92 9.54
C ILE A 234 -4.26 -20.48 9.22
N ALA A 235 -3.35 -19.67 8.68
CA ALA A 235 -3.66 -18.28 8.33
C ALA A 235 -4.78 -18.20 7.27
N LEU A 236 -4.75 -19.07 6.25
CA LEU A 236 -5.80 -19.13 5.22
C LEU A 236 -7.15 -19.55 5.83
N VAL A 237 -7.20 -20.58 6.66
CA VAL A 237 -8.43 -21.03 7.33
C VAL A 237 -8.99 -19.91 8.21
N LEU A 238 -8.15 -19.29 9.05
CA LEU A 238 -8.57 -18.18 9.92
C LEU A 238 -9.06 -16.97 9.12
N SER A 239 -8.49 -16.69 7.94
CA SER A 239 -8.95 -15.60 7.06
C SER A 239 -10.39 -15.80 6.57
N ARG A 240 -10.89 -17.05 6.56
CA ARG A 240 -12.25 -17.41 6.15
C ARG A 240 -13.24 -17.47 7.32
N VAL A 241 -12.76 -17.51 8.56
CA VAL A 241 -13.59 -17.54 9.76
C VAL A 241 -14.29 -16.19 9.93
N ARG A 242 -15.63 -16.19 9.92
CA ARG A 242 -16.45 -14.97 10.00
C ARG A 242 -16.67 -14.44 11.42
N ALA A 243 -16.01 -15.01 12.42
CA ALA A 243 -16.05 -14.49 13.79
C ALA A 243 -15.39 -13.10 13.87
N PHE A 244 -15.90 -12.26 14.77
CA PHE A 244 -15.47 -10.86 14.88
C PHE A 244 -13.96 -10.76 15.18
N GLY A 245 -13.20 -10.17 14.25
CA GLY A 245 -11.76 -9.89 14.41
C GLY A 245 -10.79 -11.00 13.98
N ILE A 246 -11.23 -12.27 13.93
CA ILE A 246 -10.33 -13.40 13.63
C ILE A 246 -9.75 -13.32 12.22
N ASN A 247 -10.59 -13.07 11.21
CA ASN A 247 -10.15 -12.96 9.83
C ASN A 247 -9.12 -11.84 9.58
N ARG A 248 -9.21 -10.74 10.35
CA ARG A 248 -8.31 -9.59 10.26
C ARG A 248 -6.97 -9.86 10.96
N MET A 249 -6.98 -10.70 11.98
CA MET A 249 -5.79 -11.14 12.72
C MET A 249 -5.24 -12.47 12.19
N ALA A 250 -5.74 -12.98 11.07
CA ALA A 250 -5.46 -14.34 10.61
C ALA A 250 -3.97 -14.62 10.42
N ILE A 251 -3.21 -13.64 9.91
CA ILE A 251 -1.76 -13.75 9.76
C ILE A 251 -1.10 -13.84 11.14
N LEU A 252 -1.42 -12.91 12.05
CA LEU A 252 -0.85 -12.89 13.40
C LEU A 252 -1.17 -14.16 14.19
N LEU A 253 -2.42 -14.64 14.12
CA LEU A 253 -2.84 -15.89 14.75
C LEU A 253 -2.20 -17.11 14.08
N GLY A 254 -2.00 -17.06 12.75
CA GLY A 254 -1.22 -18.06 12.03
C GLY A 254 0.21 -18.16 12.53
N LEU A 255 0.89 -17.03 12.70
CA LEU A 255 2.22 -16.96 13.32
C LEU A 255 2.22 -17.53 14.74
N LEU A 256 1.25 -17.14 15.58
CA LEU A 256 1.14 -17.62 16.95
C LEU A 256 0.97 -19.14 17.02
N LEU A 257 0.00 -19.68 16.28
CA LEU A 257 -0.30 -21.11 16.28
C LEU A 257 0.80 -21.93 15.58
N GLY A 258 1.39 -21.41 14.50
CA GLY A 258 2.54 -22.02 13.84
C GLY A 258 3.75 -22.10 14.77
N THR A 259 4.00 -21.05 15.55
CA THR A 259 5.09 -21.05 16.55
C THR A 259 4.79 -22.02 17.69
N LEU A 260 3.54 -22.15 18.13
CA LEU A 260 3.16 -23.14 19.13
C LEU A 260 3.42 -24.57 18.63
N ILE A 261 3.06 -24.87 17.38
CA ILE A 261 3.39 -26.17 16.74
C ILE A 261 4.90 -26.38 16.70
N ALA A 262 5.66 -25.35 16.35
CA ALA A 262 7.11 -25.43 16.33
C ALA A 262 7.72 -25.66 17.71
N GLY A 263 7.17 -25.04 18.75
CA GLY A 263 7.57 -25.26 20.14
C GLY A 263 7.33 -26.71 20.58
N ILE A 264 6.18 -27.29 20.23
CA ILE A 264 5.89 -28.72 20.49
C ILE A 264 6.87 -29.63 19.73
N ALA A 265 7.28 -29.22 18.53
CA ALA A 265 8.29 -29.93 17.73
C ALA A 265 9.74 -29.67 18.17
N GLY A 266 9.98 -28.92 19.25
CA GLY A 266 11.31 -28.61 19.76
C GLY A 266 12.13 -27.64 18.89
N LYS A 267 11.48 -26.90 17.99
CA LYS A 267 12.11 -25.94 17.05
C LYS A 267 12.13 -24.49 17.54
N THR A 268 11.62 -24.24 18.74
CA THR A 268 11.59 -22.91 19.36
C THR A 268 12.09 -22.99 20.79
N ASP A 269 12.92 -22.03 21.17
CA ASP A 269 13.30 -21.80 22.56
C ASP A 269 12.74 -20.45 23.03
N PHE A 270 12.08 -20.46 24.19
CA PHE A 270 11.48 -19.28 24.83
C PHE A 270 12.25 -18.82 26.07
N SER A 271 13.33 -19.52 26.44
CA SER A 271 14.09 -19.28 27.67
C SER A 271 14.54 -17.82 27.81
N SER A 272 15.00 -17.22 26.72
CA SER A 272 15.58 -15.87 26.68
C SER A 272 14.56 -14.74 26.57
N VAL A 273 13.25 -15.02 26.51
CA VAL A 273 12.22 -13.97 26.33
C VAL A 273 12.11 -13.09 27.57
N GLY A 274 12.25 -13.69 28.76
CA GLY A 274 12.19 -13.00 30.05
C GLY A 274 13.42 -12.13 30.33
N ASP A 275 14.51 -12.32 29.59
CA ASP A 275 15.80 -11.71 29.91
C ASP A 275 15.88 -10.25 29.46
N GLY A 276 16.26 -9.37 30.39
CA GLY A 276 16.51 -7.96 30.12
C GLY A 276 15.32 -7.04 30.42
N ALA A 277 15.47 -5.76 30.05
CA ALA A 277 14.51 -4.73 30.42
C ALA A 277 13.12 -4.96 29.78
N VAL A 278 12.08 -4.67 30.54
CA VAL A 278 10.69 -4.66 30.06
C VAL A 278 10.40 -3.40 29.25
N PHE A 279 11.00 -2.28 29.62
CA PHE A 279 10.88 -0.99 28.95
C PHE A 279 12.27 -0.50 28.52
N ALA A 280 12.40 -0.07 27.26
CA ALA A 280 13.57 0.66 26.80
C ALA A 280 13.19 1.61 25.67
N PHE A 281 13.79 2.80 25.69
CA PHE A 281 13.66 3.75 24.61
C PHE A 281 14.59 3.36 23.45
N PRO A 282 14.14 3.36 22.17
CA PRO A 282 15.00 3.08 21.03
C PRO A 282 16.20 4.05 21.00
N SER A 283 17.41 3.51 21.21
CA SER A 283 18.61 4.33 21.19
C SER A 283 18.81 4.95 19.81
N PRO A 284 18.96 6.28 19.71
CA PRO A 284 19.30 6.90 18.45
C PRO A 284 20.62 6.35 17.90
N PHE A 285 20.69 6.15 16.58
CA PHE A 285 21.89 5.71 15.86
C PHE A 285 22.55 4.43 16.41
N ALA A 286 21.75 3.47 16.89
CA ALA A 286 22.24 2.20 17.45
C ALA A 286 23.09 1.38 16.46
N PHE A 287 22.89 1.54 15.15
CA PHE A 287 23.69 0.87 14.11
C PHE A 287 24.68 1.81 13.40
N GLY A 288 24.98 2.96 14.01
CA GLY A 288 25.90 3.96 13.48
C GLY A 288 25.22 5.15 12.81
N LEU A 289 26.04 6.13 12.44
CA LEU A 289 25.58 7.36 11.79
C LEU A 289 25.29 7.12 10.29
N PRO A 290 24.31 7.82 9.70
CA PRO A 290 24.01 7.72 8.28
C PRO A 290 25.23 8.04 7.40
N VAL A 291 25.50 7.19 6.41
CA VAL A 291 26.54 7.39 5.39
C VAL A 291 25.86 7.68 4.05
N PHE A 292 26.20 8.80 3.43
CA PHE A 292 25.51 9.29 2.23
C PHE A 292 26.19 8.79 0.96
N GLU A 293 25.66 7.70 0.41
CA GLU A 293 26.08 7.20 -0.91
C GLU A 293 25.12 7.68 -2.00
N ILE A 294 25.67 8.34 -3.02
CA ILE A 294 24.86 8.97 -4.08
C ILE A 294 24.02 7.95 -4.84
N SER A 295 24.58 6.78 -5.17
CA SER A 295 23.87 5.71 -5.88
C SER A 295 22.67 5.19 -5.07
N GLY A 296 22.86 4.95 -3.76
CA GLY A 296 21.80 4.55 -2.85
C GLY A 296 20.71 5.62 -2.71
N ILE A 297 21.09 6.90 -2.59
CA ILE A 297 20.14 8.02 -2.55
C ILE A 297 19.32 8.09 -3.84
N ILE A 298 19.95 7.98 -5.02
CA ILE A 298 19.24 8.02 -6.31
C ILE A 298 18.24 6.85 -6.41
N ALA A 299 18.67 5.63 -6.08
CA ALA A 299 17.80 4.47 -6.08
C ALA A 299 16.61 4.67 -5.12
N MET A 300 16.86 5.22 -3.93
CA MET A 300 15.81 5.51 -2.96
C MET A 300 14.91 6.68 -3.36
N VAL A 301 15.38 7.67 -4.13
CA VAL A 301 14.52 8.73 -4.67
C VAL A 301 13.47 8.14 -5.62
N ILE A 302 13.84 7.16 -6.43
CA ILE A 302 12.89 6.46 -7.32
C ILE A 302 11.82 5.75 -6.49
N VAL A 303 12.23 5.05 -5.42
CA VAL A 303 11.31 4.43 -4.47
C VAL A 303 10.42 5.46 -3.79
N VAL A 304 10.96 6.61 -3.38
CA VAL A 304 10.19 7.69 -2.77
C VAL A 304 9.12 8.21 -3.71
N LEU A 305 9.39 8.35 -5.01
CA LEU A 305 8.35 8.73 -5.99
C LEU A 305 7.22 7.70 -6.06
N VAL A 306 7.54 6.41 -5.94
CA VAL A 306 6.54 5.34 -5.85
C VAL A 306 5.72 5.51 -4.57
N ILE A 307 6.37 5.68 -3.42
CA ILE A 307 5.72 5.89 -2.12
C ILE A 307 4.78 7.10 -2.16
N LEU A 308 5.23 8.23 -2.71
CA LEU A 308 4.39 9.43 -2.85
C LEU A 308 3.14 9.16 -3.70
N THR A 309 3.27 8.35 -4.76
CA THR A 309 2.14 7.95 -5.61
C THR A 309 1.18 7.04 -4.85
N GLU A 310 1.71 6.04 -4.13
CA GLU A 310 0.95 5.08 -3.32
C GLU A 310 0.19 5.78 -2.19
N THR A 311 0.89 6.59 -1.38
CA THR A 311 0.28 7.38 -0.30
C THR A 311 -0.82 8.29 -0.85
N THR A 312 -0.64 8.89 -2.03
CA THR A 312 -1.71 9.69 -2.64
C THR A 312 -2.91 8.84 -3.02
N ALA A 313 -2.71 7.67 -3.63
CA ALA A 313 -3.79 6.76 -3.99
C ALA A 313 -4.56 6.29 -2.75
N ASP A 314 -3.86 5.96 -1.66
CA ASP A 314 -4.45 5.57 -0.38
C ASP A 314 -5.24 6.70 0.26
N MET A 315 -4.72 7.94 0.21
CA MET A 315 -5.46 9.12 0.67
C MET A 315 -6.76 9.32 -0.09
N LEU A 316 -6.73 9.20 -1.42
CA LEU A 316 -7.92 9.33 -2.26
C LEU A 316 -8.92 8.20 -2.02
N ALA A 317 -8.43 6.96 -1.85
CA ALA A 317 -9.27 5.81 -1.55
C ALA A 317 -9.96 5.95 -0.18
N VAL A 318 -9.21 6.32 0.86
CA VAL A 318 -9.78 6.60 2.19
C VAL A 318 -10.79 7.73 2.11
N ALA A 319 -10.48 8.82 1.41
CA ALA A 319 -11.42 9.92 1.23
C ALA A 319 -12.73 9.50 0.57
N GLN A 320 -12.68 8.63 -0.43
CA GLN A 320 -13.87 8.06 -1.06
C GLN A 320 -14.69 7.20 -0.07
N ILE A 321 -14.03 6.39 0.76
CA ILE A 321 -14.67 5.55 1.79
C ILE A 321 -15.30 6.40 2.90
N THR A 322 -14.57 7.42 3.36
CA THR A 322 -15.01 8.29 4.46
C THR A 322 -16.04 9.32 4.01
N GLY A 323 -16.05 9.67 2.73
CA GLY A 323 -16.83 10.79 2.17
C GLY A 323 -16.13 12.14 2.36
N SER A 324 -14.82 12.13 2.65
CA SER A 324 -14.05 13.34 2.92
C SER A 324 -13.63 14.02 1.63
N LYS A 325 -13.59 15.36 1.65
CA LYS A 325 -12.97 16.13 0.56
C LYS A 325 -11.46 16.16 0.77
N VAL A 326 -10.72 15.90 -0.31
CA VAL A 326 -9.26 15.96 -0.34
C VAL A 326 -8.84 16.82 -1.52
N ASP A 327 -8.22 17.96 -1.22
CA ASP A 327 -7.63 18.87 -2.19
C ASP A 327 -6.10 18.66 -2.28
N SER A 328 -5.45 19.34 -3.23
CA SER A 328 -4.00 19.23 -3.41
C SER A 328 -3.22 19.68 -2.18
N ARG A 329 -3.76 20.60 -1.36
CA ARG A 329 -3.11 21.03 -0.13
C ARG A 329 -3.10 19.90 0.90
N ARG A 330 -4.24 19.26 1.12
CA ARG A 330 -4.35 18.12 2.04
C ARG A 330 -3.49 16.94 1.59
N ILE A 331 -3.40 16.67 0.28
CA ILE A 331 -2.45 15.71 -0.29
C ILE A 331 -1.02 16.13 0.05
N ALA A 332 -0.62 17.37 -0.24
CA ALA A 332 0.73 17.85 0.06
C ALA A 332 1.08 17.73 1.55
N ASP A 333 0.15 18.06 2.45
CA ASP A 333 0.37 17.95 3.89
C ASP A 333 0.54 16.49 4.31
N GLY A 334 -0.25 15.58 3.74
CA GLY A 334 -0.09 14.14 3.94
C GLY A 334 1.27 13.61 3.44
N LEU A 335 1.67 13.98 2.23
CA LEU A 335 2.97 13.60 1.66
C LEU A 335 4.14 14.18 2.45
N ARG A 336 4.01 15.39 2.99
CA ARG A 336 5.04 15.99 3.85
C ARG A 336 5.20 15.24 5.16
N ALA A 337 4.11 14.81 5.80
CA ALA A 337 4.20 14.03 7.04
C ALA A 337 4.85 12.67 6.80
N ASP A 338 4.54 12.03 5.67
CA ASP A 338 5.14 10.77 5.25
C ASP A 338 6.67 10.91 5.08
N MET A 339 7.10 11.95 4.33
CA MET A 339 8.52 12.22 4.08
C MET A 339 9.26 12.73 5.31
N LEU A 340 8.63 13.54 6.17
CA LEU A 340 9.22 13.96 7.43
C LEU A 340 9.45 12.75 8.34
N SER A 341 8.46 11.87 8.45
CA SER A 341 8.59 10.64 9.24
C SER A 341 9.71 9.75 8.69
N SER A 342 9.82 9.65 7.36
CA SER A 342 10.90 8.95 6.67
C SER A 342 12.28 9.59 6.85
N ALA A 343 12.36 10.91 7.00
CA ALA A 343 13.62 11.61 7.26
C ALA A 343 14.06 11.44 8.72
N VAL A 344 13.12 11.40 9.67
CA VAL A 344 13.43 11.16 11.09
C VAL A 344 13.73 9.68 11.36
N ALA A 345 13.17 8.78 10.55
CA ALA A 345 13.29 7.33 10.70
C ALA A 345 14.73 6.81 10.92
N PRO A 346 15.73 7.19 10.11
CA PRO A 346 17.12 6.76 10.31
C PRO A 346 17.73 7.14 11.66
N VAL A 347 17.28 8.23 12.29
CA VAL A 347 17.74 8.64 13.63
C VAL A 347 17.42 7.56 14.66
N PHE A 348 16.26 6.92 14.52
CA PHE A 348 15.81 5.84 15.38
C PHE A 348 15.99 4.47 14.74
N ASN A 349 16.90 4.30 13.77
CA ASN A 349 17.22 3.00 13.17
C ASN A 349 16.07 2.33 12.40
N THR A 350 15.15 3.11 11.82
CA THR A 350 14.10 2.57 10.96
C THR A 350 14.24 3.12 9.53
N PHE A 351 13.30 2.75 8.68
CA PHE A 351 13.36 2.94 7.23
C PHE A 351 12.24 3.87 6.76
N THR A 352 12.11 4.07 5.44
CA THR A 352 11.05 4.90 4.85
C THR A 352 9.67 4.47 5.32
N GLN A 353 8.88 5.45 5.74
CA GLN A 353 7.48 5.31 6.12
C GLN A 353 6.59 5.50 4.88
N SER A 354 5.37 4.96 4.95
CA SER A 354 4.31 5.13 3.96
C SER A 354 2.95 4.85 4.59
N ALA A 355 1.89 5.33 3.93
CA ALA A 355 0.54 4.84 4.20
C ALA A 355 0.45 3.32 3.95
N PHE A 356 -0.27 2.63 4.83
CA PHE A 356 -0.48 1.20 4.74
C PHE A 356 -1.80 0.89 4.02
N ALA A 357 -1.71 0.37 2.79
CA ALA A 357 -2.88 0.03 1.98
C ALA A 357 -3.83 -0.97 2.65
N GLN A 358 -3.33 -1.88 3.51
CA GLN A 358 -4.19 -2.81 4.26
C GLN A 358 -5.15 -2.07 5.22
N ASN A 359 -4.73 -0.93 5.78
CA ASN A 359 -5.57 -0.11 6.64
C ASN A 359 -6.76 0.48 5.86
N VAL A 360 -6.54 0.89 4.60
CA VAL A 360 -7.61 1.41 3.73
C VAL A 360 -8.71 0.37 3.55
N GLY A 361 -8.32 -0.88 3.29
CA GLY A 361 -9.26 -2.01 3.21
C GLY A 361 -9.97 -2.26 4.55
N LEU A 362 -9.27 -2.13 5.67
CA LEU A 362 -9.84 -2.31 7.00
C LEU A 362 -10.94 -1.28 7.30
N VAL A 363 -10.68 0.00 6.99
CA VAL A 363 -11.63 1.12 7.15
C VAL A 363 -12.86 0.92 6.27
N ALA A 364 -12.67 0.47 5.02
CA ALA A 364 -13.78 0.17 4.11
C ALA A 364 -14.76 -0.86 4.66
N ILE A 365 -14.24 -1.88 5.36
CA ILE A 365 -15.05 -3.00 5.86
C ILE A 365 -15.54 -2.74 7.30
N SER A 366 -14.74 -2.11 8.16
CA SER A 366 -15.14 -1.82 9.55
C SER A 366 -16.16 -0.68 9.64
N GLY A 367 -16.14 0.24 8.68
CA GLY A 367 -16.93 1.47 8.75
C GLY A 367 -16.46 2.47 9.81
N VAL A 368 -15.35 2.18 10.51
CA VAL A 368 -14.78 3.07 11.53
C VAL A 368 -13.93 4.14 10.83
N LYS A 369 -14.50 5.34 10.69
CA LYS A 369 -13.91 6.45 9.92
C LYS A 369 -13.10 7.44 10.77
N SER A 370 -13.19 7.34 12.09
CA SER A 370 -12.56 8.29 13.02
C SER A 370 -11.04 8.26 12.93
N ARG A 371 -10.41 9.42 12.70
CA ARG A 371 -8.95 9.56 12.73
C ARG A 371 -8.37 9.40 14.14
N PHE A 372 -9.17 9.60 15.19
CA PHE A 372 -8.72 9.44 16.57
C PHE A 372 -8.56 7.96 16.96
N VAL A 373 -9.35 7.07 16.36
CA VAL A 373 -9.13 5.61 16.48
C VAL A 373 -7.76 5.23 15.94
N VAL A 374 -7.42 5.76 14.75
CA VAL A 374 -6.12 5.50 14.12
C VAL A 374 -4.97 6.12 14.89
N ALA A 375 -5.14 7.35 15.40
CA ALA A 375 -4.16 7.99 16.29
C ALA A 375 -3.94 7.20 17.59
N THR A 376 -5.00 6.60 18.15
CA THR A 376 -4.91 5.70 19.31
C THR A 376 -4.13 4.43 18.95
N GLY A 377 -4.34 3.88 17.75
CA GLY A 377 -3.50 2.81 17.20
C GLY A 377 -2.03 3.21 17.10
N GLY A 378 -1.74 4.43 16.63
CA GLY A 378 -0.39 4.99 16.62
C GLY A 378 0.22 5.09 18.03
N ALA A 379 -0.55 5.53 19.03
CA ALA A 379 -0.10 5.56 20.42
C ALA A 379 0.19 4.15 20.98
N ILE A 380 -0.63 3.16 20.62
CA ILE A 380 -0.37 1.76 20.97
C ILE A 380 0.95 1.29 20.33
N LEU A 381 1.20 1.59 19.05
CA LEU A 381 2.46 1.25 18.38
C LEU A 381 3.68 1.90 19.05
N VAL A 382 3.56 3.17 19.48
CA VAL A 382 4.61 3.83 20.26
C VAL A 382 4.90 3.05 21.54
N VAL A 383 3.86 2.70 22.31
CA VAL A 383 4.01 1.92 23.54
C VAL A 383 4.65 0.56 23.24
N LEU A 384 4.19 -0.16 22.22
CA LEU A 384 4.77 -1.46 21.81
C LEU A 384 6.24 -1.31 21.41
N GLY A 385 6.61 -0.23 20.71
CA GLY A 385 8.00 0.07 20.35
C GLY A 385 8.92 0.39 21.54
N LEU A 386 8.35 0.73 22.70
CA LEU A 386 9.07 0.93 23.95
C LEU A 386 9.20 -0.36 24.78
N LEU A 387 8.71 -1.50 24.27
CA LEU A 387 8.73 -2.81 24.93
C LEU A 387 9.65 -3.78 24.18
N PRO A 388 10.97 -3.83 24.50
CA PRO A 388 11.94 -4.73 23.85
C PRO A 388 11.57 -6.21 23.94
N VAL A 389 10.74 -6.58 24.92
CA VAL A 389 10.16 -7.93 25.07
C VAL A 389 9.53 -8.40 23.77
N LEU A 390 8.85 -7.52 23.02
CA LEU A 390 8.22 -7.88 21.75
C LEU A 390 9.26 -8.26 20.69
N GLY A 391 10.39 -7.57 20.64
CA GLY A 391 11.51 -7.92 19.79
C GLY A 391 12.09 -9.30 20.13
N ARG A 392 12.22 -9.60 21.43
CA ARG A 392 12.67 -10.92 21.91
C ARG A 392 11.69 -12.03 21.56
N VAL A 393 10.39 -11.82 21.71
CA VAL A 393 9.36 -12.79 21.29
C VAL A 393 9.45 -13.03 19.77
N ILE A 394 9.66 -11.99 18.97
CA ILE A 394 9.80 -12.17 17.52
C ILE A 394 11.08 -12.93 17.17
N ALA A 395 12.17 -12.70 17.90
CA ALA A 395 13.43 -13.45 17.73
C ALA A 395 13.28 -14.96 17.99
N THR A 396 12.27 -15.38 18.76
CA THR A 396 11.97 -16.82 18.97
C THR A 396 11.15 -17.44 17.85
N LEU A 397 10.61 -16.66 16.90
CA LEU A 397 9.80 -17.20 15.82
C LEU A 397 10.69 -17.97 14.84
N PRO A 398 10.41 -19.27 14.60
CA PRO A 398 11.14 -20.02 13.60
C PRO A 398 10.94 -19.41 12.22
N MET A 399 12.03 -19.31 11.45
CA MET A 399 11.98 -18.72 10.11
C MET A 399 10.98 -19.43 9.19
N ALA A 400 10.78 -20.74 9.35
CA ALA A 400 9.77 -21.49 8.61
C ALA A 400 8.34 -20.98 8.85
N VAL A 401 7.99 -20.63 10.10
CA VAL A 401 6.68 -20.04 10.45
C VAL A 401 6.53 -18.67 9.78
N LEU A 402 7.57 -17.85 9.86
CA LEU A 402 7.63 -16.55 9.16
C LEU A 402 7.51 -16.72 7.64
N GLY A 403 8.06 -17.79 7.07
CA GLY A 403 7.90 -18.14 5.65
C GLY A 403 6.44 -18.39 5.27
N GLY A 404 5.72 -19.19 6.06
CA GLY A 404 4.29 -19.44 5.84
C GLY A 404 3.44 -18.17 5.88
N ALA A 405 3.69 -17.30 6.87
CA ALA A 405 3.05 -15.99 6.95
C ALA A 405 3.47 -15.05 5.81
N GLY A 406 4.75 -15.07 5.44
CA GLY A 406 5.35 -14.27 4.37
C GLY A 406 4.74 -14.55 3.00
N ILE A 407 4.48 -15.84 2.68
CA ILE A 407 3.81 -16.24 1.43
C ILE A 407 2.45 -15.52 1.32
N LEU A 408 1.66 -15.53 2.39
CA LEU A 408 0.36 -14.87 2.40
C LEU A 408 0.50 -13.34 2.35
N LEU A 409 1.40 -12.76 3.15
CA LEU A 409 1.64 -11.30 3.20
C LEU A 409 2.04 -10.75 1.82
N PHE A 410 3.10 -11.27 1.22
CA PHE A 410 3.62 -10.76 -0.06
C PHE A 410 2.71 -11.11 -1.24
N GLY A 411 2.08 -12.30 -1.22
CA GLY A 411 1.07 -12.68 -2.21
C GLY A 411 -0.13 -11.73 -2.21
N THR A 412 -0.58 -11.27 -1.03
CA THR A 412 -1.68 -10.31 -0.93
C THR A 412 -1.28 -8.93 -1.46
N VAL A 413 -0.02 -8.50 -1.28
CA VAL A 413 0.51 -7.27 -1.88
C VAL A 413 0.50 -7.36 -3.42
N ALA A 414 1.03 -8.47 -3.97
CA ALA A 414 1.01 -8.70 -5.42
C ALA A 414 -0.42 -8.67 -5.99
N ALA A 415 -1.36 -9.34 -5.30
CA ALA A 415 -2.77 -9.37 -5.68
C ALA A 415 -3.44 -7.98 -5.61
N SER A 416 -3.06 -7.12 -4.67
CA SER A 416 -3.52 -5.73 -4.59
C SER A 416 -3.09 -4.91 -5.82
N GLY A 417 -1.85 -5.11 -6.27
CA GLY A 417 -1.36 -4.52 -7.51
C GLY A 417 -2.15 -5.01 -8.72
N ILE A 418 -2.42 -6.32 -8.81
CA ILE A 418 -3.24 -6.92 -9.88
C ILE A 418 -4.67 -6.34 -9.87
N ARG A 419 -5.26 -6.18 -8.69
CA ARG A 419 -6.58 -5.53 -8.55
C ARG A 419 -6.57 -4.08 -9.04
N THR A 420 -5.47 -3.36 -8.85
CA THR A 420 -5.28 -2.00 -9.37
C THR A 420 -5.15 -2.00 -10.89
N LEU A 421 -4.36 -2.94 -11.43
CA LEU A 421 -4.23 -3.18 -12.86
C LEU A 421 -5.56 -3.59 -13.51
N GLY A 422 -6.47 -4.23 -12.78
CA GLY A 422 -7.82 -4.56 -13.26
C GLY A 422 -8.71 -3.35 -13.51
N LYS A 423 -8.33 -2.14 -13.07
CA LYS A 423 -9.03 -0.88 -13.37
C LYS A 423 -8.50 -0.19 -14.63
N VAL A 424 -7.45 -0.73 -15.25
CA VAL A 424 -6.81 -0.16 -16.43
C VAL A 424 -7.54 -0.62 -17.69
N ASP A 425 -7.73 0.30 -18.63
CA ASP A 425 -8.22 -0.03 -19.96
C ASP A 425 -7.07 -0.56 -20.84
N TYR A 426 -7.20 -1.81 -21.28
CA TYR A 426 -6.25 -2.50 -22.13
C TYR A 426 -6.65 -2.52 -23.61
N GLU A 427 -7.90 -2.15 -23.94
CA GLU A 427 -8.39 -2.26 -25.32
C GLU A 427 -7.91 -1.07 -26.15
N ASN A 428 -7.25 -1.34 -27.27
CA ASN A 428 -6.75 -0.31 -28.20
C ASN A 428 -5.84 0.76 -27.53
N THR A 429 -5.19 0.42 -26.42
CA THR A 429 -4.23 1.28 -25.71
C THR A 429 -2.81 0.69 -25.73
N GLY A 430 -1.81 1.54 -25.48
CA GLY A 430 -0.43 1.09 -25.21
C GLY A 430 -0.25 0.46 -23.82
N ASN A 431 -1.30 0.43 -22.99
CA ASN A 431 -1.21 0.04 -21.58
C ASN A 431 -0.82 -1.43 -21.42
N PHE A 432 -1.32 -2.32 -22.28
CA PHE A 432 -0.94 -3.74 -22.24
C PHE A 432 0.57 -3.94 -22.39
N LEU A 433 1.19 -3.23 -23.34
CA LEU A 433 2.63 -3.29 -23.57
C LEU A 433 3.42 -2.67 -22.41
N ILE A 434 2.94 -1.56 -21.84
CA ILE A 434 3.54 -0.94 -20.64
C ILE A 434 3.57 -1.97 -19.50
N VAL A 435 2.45 -2.62 -19.22
CA VAL A 435 2.37 -3.63 -18.14
C VAL A 435 3.29 -4.80 -18.42
N ALA A 436 3.20 -5.39 -19.62
CA ALA A 436 3.99 -6.57 -19.97
C ALA A 436 5.50 -6.32 -19.88
N ALA A 437 6.00 -5.25 -20.50
CA ALA A 437 7.42 -4.93 -20.50
C ALA A 437 7.92 -4.58 -19.10
N SER A 438 7.16 -3.78 -18.34
CA SER A 438 7.60 -3.32 -17.02
C SER A 438 7.61 -4.42 -15.98
N LEU A 439 6.62 -5.33 -16.00
CA LEU A 439 6.63 -6.51 -15.13
C LEU A 439 7.78 -7.45 -15.51
N ALA A 440 8.02 -7.68 -16.80
CA ALA A 440 9.12 -8.53 -17.25
C ALA A 440 10.48 -7.98 -16.78
N VAL A 441 10.75 -6.70 -17.03
CA VAL A 441 12.00 -6.03 -16.61
C VAL A 441 12.13 -6.01 -15.09
N GLY A 442 11.04 -5.77 -14.36
CA GLY A 442 11.04 -5.82 -12.89
C GLY A 442 11.34 -7.21 -12.32
N CYS A 443 10.93 -8.28 -13.01
CA CYS A 443 11.16 -9.65 -12.58
C CYS A 443 12.59 -10.14 -12.86
N ILE A 444 13.34 -9.53 -13.79
CA ILE A 444 14.70 -9.96 -14.15
C ILE A 444 15.60 -10.15 -12.91
N PRO A 445 15.82 -9.12 -12.05
CA PRO A 445 16.71 -9.28 -10.90
C PRO A 445 16.15 -10.23 -9.82
N VAL A 446 14.86 -10.57 -9.89
CA VAL A 446 14.22 -11.52 -8.97
C VAL A 446 14.51 -12.95 -9.39
N VAL A 447 14.49 -13.24 -10.70
CA VAL A 447 14.68 -14.58 -11.25
C VAL A 447 16.14 -14.89 -11.61
N ALA A 448 16.92 -13.86 -11.93
CA ALA A 448 18.33 -13.93 -12.28
C ALA A 448 19.08 -12.79 -11.56
N PRO A 449 19.42 -12.98 -10.27
CA PRO A 449 20.09 -11.94 -9.46
C PRO A 449 21.40 -11.45 -10.08
N ASP A 450 22.16 -12.34 -10.72
CA ASP A 450 23.49 -12.05 -11.26
C ASP A 450 23.44 -11.37 -12.65
N PHE A 451 22.25 -11.04 -13.17
CA PHE A 451 22.07 -10.58 -14.54
C PHE A 451 22.79 -9.26 -14.84
N PHE A 452 22.91 -8.36 -13.86
CA PHE A 452 23.56 -7.05 -14.02
C PHE A 452 24.97 -6.97 -13.43
N ASP A 453 25.60 -8.08 -13.08
CA ASP A 453 26.92 -8.09 -12.42
C ASP A 453 28.05 -7.50 -13.27
N ALA A 454 27.96 -7.61 -14.59
CA ALA A 454 28.93 -7.03 -15.52
C ALA A 454 28.74 -5.52 -15.74
N PHE A 455 27.68 -4.91 -15.21
CA PHE A 455 27.38 -3.49 -15.37
C PHE A 455 28.13 -2.64 -14.33
N PRO A 456 28.33 -1.34 -14.59
CA PRO A 456 28.89 -0.44 -13.59
C PRO A 456 28.08 -0.44 -12.29
N THR A 457 28.75 -0.28 -11.14
CA THR A 457 28.13 -0.36 -9.81
C THR A 457 26.90 0.54 -9.67
N TRP A 458 26.95 1.78 -10.19
CA TRP A 458 25.81 2.70 -10.12
C TRP A 458 24.56 2.18 -10.85
N PHE A 459 24.75 1.47 -11.97
CA PHE A 459 23.67 0.88 -12.75
C PHE A 459 23.11 -0.33 -12.03
N SER A 460 24.00 -1.21 -11.59
CA SER A 460 23.70 -2.38 -10.77
C SER A 460 22.88 -2.01 -9.52
N THR A 461 23.25 -0.98 -8.76
CA THR A 461 22.49 -0.52 -7.57
C THR A 461 21.03 -0.14 -7.89
N ILE A 462 20.78 0.46 -9.06
CA ILE A 462 19.45 0.90 -9.46
C ILE A 462 18.63 -0.27 -10.02
N PHE A 463 19.23 -1.07 -10.91
CA PHE A 463 18.52 -2.08 -11.70
C PHE A 463 18.47 -3.48 -11.06
N HIS A 464 19.32 -3.77 -10.05
CA HIS A 464 19.15 -4.95 -9.19
C HIS A 464 17.91 -4.85 -8.29
N SER A 465 17.32 -3.66 -8.12
CA SER A 465 16.01 -3.54 -7.52
C SER A 465 14.92 -3.77 -8.57
N GLY A 466 14.22 -4.91 -8.48
CA GLY A 466 13.09 -5.22 -9.36
C GLY A 466 12.01 -4.13 -9.35
N ILE A 467 11.80 -3.50 -8.19
CA ILE A 467 10.84 -2.40 -8.01
C ILE A 467 11.27 -1.17 -8.82
N SER A 468 12.53 -0.74 -8.68
CA SER A 468 13.08 0.39 -9.42
C SER A 468 13.04 0.14 -10.93
N SER A 469 13.48 -1.05 -11.37
CA SER A 469 13.48 -1.48 -12.76
C SER A 469 12.07 -1.45 -13.38
N ALA A 470 11.06 -1.96 -12.68
CA ALA A 470 9.66 -1.88 -13.12
C ALA A 470 9.14 -0.45 -13.15
N ALA A 471 9.42 0.36 -12.12
CA ALA A 471 8.93 1.73 -12.02
C ALA A 471 9.49 2.61 -13.15
N ILE A 472 10.81 2.55 -13.37
CA ILE A 472 11.46 3.30 -14.46
C ILE A 472 10.87 2.89 -15.80
N THR A 473 10.77 1.59 -16.07
CA THR A 473 10.23 1.07 -17.34
C THR A 473 8.80 1.52 -17.55
N ALA A 474 7.94 1.42 -16.51
CA ALA A 474 6.55 1.80 -16.59
C ALA A 474 6.37 3.30 -16.85
N VAL A 475 7.13 4.15 -16.14
CA VAL A 475 7.07 5.60 -16.31
C VAL A 475 7.55 5.99 -17.71
N VAL A 476 8.70 5.48 -18.14
CA VAL A 476 9.29 5.81 -19.45
C VAL A 476 8.36 5.39 -20.59
N LEU A 477 7.86 4.14 -20.58
CA LEU A 477 6.95 3.67 -21.61
C LEU A 477 5.62 4.42 -21.59
N ASN A 478 5.09 4.74 -20.42
CA ASN A 478 3.88 5.54 -20.29
C ASN A 478 4.06 6.94 -20.89
N LEU A 479 5.19 7.61 -20.64
CA LEU A 479 5.49 8.91 -21.23
C LEU A 479 5.60 8.83 -22.76
N LEU A 480 6.34 7.84 -23.27
CA LEU A 480 6.54 7.65 -24.71
C LEU A 480 5.21 7.37 -25.44
N PHE A 481 4.40 6.43 -24.95
CA PHE A 481 3.15 6.06 -25.62
C PHE A 481 2.06 7.12 -25.47
N THR A 482 2.03 7.85 -24.36
CA THR A 482 1.07 8.95 -24.17
C THR A 482 1.40 10.13 -25.09
N GLU A 483 2.68 10.49 -25.23
CA GLU A 483 3.14 11.59 -26.08
C GLU A 483 2.98 11.25 -27.57
N VAL A 484 3.35 10.04 -27.98
CA VAL A 484 3.16 9.56 -29.37
C VAL A 484 1.67 9.47 -29.73
N GLY A 485 0.82 9.00 -28.82
CA GLY A 485 -0.63 8.96 -29.02
C GLY A 485 -1.27 10.35 -29.13
N ARG A 486 -0.72 11.36 -28.44
CA ARG A 486 -1.15 12.77 -28.58
C ARG A 486 -0.79 13.34 -29.95
N ARG A 487 0.45 13.15 -30.41
CA ARG A 487 0.92 13.64 -31.72
C ARG A 487 0.16 13.02 -32.88
N ARG A 488 -0.11 11.72 -32.84
CA ARG A 488 -0.88 11.03 -33.88
C ARG A 488 -2.31 11.55 -34.00
N ARG A 489 -3.01 11.77 -32.87
CA ARG A 489 -4.36 12.37 -32.88
C ARG A 489 -4.37 13.82 -33.37
N HIS A 490 -3.30 14.58 -33.15
CA HIS A 490 -3.14 15.93 -33.70
C HIS A 490 -2.95 15.89 -35.22
N ALA A 491 -2.06 15.01 -35.71
CA ALA A 491 -1.80 14.84 -37.13
C ALA A 491 -3.01 14.26 -37.90
N GLU A 492 -3.80 13.37 -37.29
CA GLU A 492 -5.06 12.90 -37.87
C GLU A 492 -6.08 14.05 -37.94
N ARG A 493 -6.22 14.88 -36.89
CA ARG A 493 -7.10 16.06 -36.92
C ARG A 493 -6.70 17.10 -37.97
N GLU A 494 -5.41 17.32 -38.18
CA GLU A 494 -4.89 18.21 -39.23
C GLU A 494 -5.03 17.65 -40.65
N ARG A 495 -5.20 16.32 -40.80
CA ARG A 495 -5.49 15.70 -42.10
C ARG A 495 -6.98 15.73 -42.47
N PHE A 496 -7.85 15.96 -41.48
CA PHE A 496 -9.30 16.06 -41.66
C PHE A 496 -9.85 17.49 -41.54
N ALA A 497 -8.98 18.45 -41.20
CA ALA A 497 -9.22 19.89 -41.32
C ALA A 497 -8.64 20.37 -42.66
#